data_AF-A0A8D8B2D6-F1
#
_entry.id   AF-A0A8D8B2D6-F1
#
_cell.length_a   1.000
_cell.length_b   1.000
_cell.length_c   1.000
_cell.angle_alpha   90.00
_cell.angle_beta   90.00
_cell.angle_gamma   90.00
#
_symmetry.space_group_name_H-M   'P 1'
#
loop_
_entity.id
_entity.type
_entity.pdbx_description
1 polymer ?
#
loop_
_entity_poly.entity_id
_entity_poly.type
_entity_poly.pdbx_seq_one_letter_code
_entity_poly.pdbx_strand_id
1 'polypeptide(L)'
;GQCSCFEGFAKNQESDNECVPVCDPPCRNGRCVGSNVCECYEGYHVSPGGNNICQPECSNCQDGICVAPEVCVCQEGYEKNSSGSCVPSCNDVCIGGHCNAQHECV
;
A
#
# COMPACT_ATOMS: atom_id res chain seq x y z
N GLY A 1 -44.17 1.77 -3.04
CA GLY A 1 -43.30 0.83 -2.31
C GLY A 1 -42.05 1.57 -1.91
N GLN A 2 -41.56 1.37 -0.68
CA GLN A 2 -40.36 2.03 -0.17
C GLN A 2 -39.16 1.10 -0.40
N CYS A 3 -38.17 1.53 -1.17
CA CYS A 3 -36.90 0.81 -1.32
C CYS A 3 -36.06 1.02 -0.06
N SER A 4 -35.77 -0.07 0.66
CA SER A 4 -34.83 -0.13 1.78
C SER A 4 -33.53 -0.79 1.29
N CYS A 5 -32.38 -0.20 1.63
CA CYS A 5 -31.08 -0.79 1.33
C CYS A 5 -30.77 -1.96 2.27
N PHE A 6 -29.91 -2.88 1.81
CA PHE A 6 -29.39 -3.97 2.64
C PHE A 6 -28.41 -3.44 3.69
N GLU A 7 -28.16 -4.26 4.72
CA GLU A 7 -27.15 -3.94 5.74
C GLU A 7 -25.78 -3.68 5.09
N GLY A 8 -25.12 -2.60 5.50
CA GLY A 8 -23.85 -2.16 4.90
C GLY A 8 -24.01 -1.31 3.64
N PHE A 9 -25.23 -0.94 3.23
CA PHE A 9 -25.52 -0.05 2.12
C PHE A 9 -26.44 1.11 2.56
N ALA A 10 -26.24 2.28 1.97
CA ALA A 10 -27.10 3.45 2.19
C ALA A 10 -27.56 4.03 0.84
N LYS A 11 -28.64 4.80 0.87
CA LYS A 11 -29.14 5.47 -0.33
C LYS A 11 -28.11 6.47 -0.85
N ASN A 12 -27.92 6.49 -2.15
CA ASN A 12 -27.12 7.52 -2.80
C ASN A 12 -27.75 8.90 -2.58
N GLN A 13 -26.94 9.92 -2.32
CA GLN A 13 -27.39 11.30 -2.14
C GLN A 13 -27.99 11.89 -3.44
N GLU A 14 -27.59 11.37 -4.60
CA GLU A 14 -28.06 11.84 -5.91
C GLU A 14 -29.26 11.05 -6.46
N SER A 15 -29.53 9.83 -5.93
CA SER A 15 -30.59 8.95 -6.41
C SER A 15 -31.14 8.07 -5.29
N ASP A 16 -32.40 8.32 -4.90
CA ASP A 16 -33.11 7.56 -3.86
C ASP A 16 -33.41 6.10 -4.21
N ASN A 17 -33.19 5.72 -5.48
CA ASN A 17 -33.38 4.37 -6.01
C ASN A 17 -32.06 3.58 -6.07
N GLU A 18 -30.93 4.19 -5.73
CA GLU A 18 -29.63 3.55 -5.74
C GLU A 18 -29.11 3.36 -4.30
N CYS A 19 -28.65 2.15 -4.00
CA CYS A 19 -28.00 1.84 -2.73
C CYS A 19 -26.50 1.67 -2.97
N VAL A 20 -25.68 2.48 -2.31
CA VAL A 20 -24.23 2.44 -2.38
C VAL A 20 -23.64 1.80 -1.12
N PRO A 21 -22.55 1.04 -1.25
CA PRO A 21 -21.90 0.41 -0.11
C PRO A 21 -21.32 1.47 0.84
N VAL A 22 -21.42 1.21 2.14
CA VAL A 22 -20.94 2.11 3.21
C VAL A 22 -19.82 1.44 3.99
N CYS A 23 -18.72 2.18 4.13
CA CYS A 23 -17.59 1.82 4.96
C CYS A 23 -17.21 3.05 5.80
N ASP A 24 -17.18 2.91 7.11
CA ASP A 24 -16.70 3.93 8.05
C ASP A 24 -15.70 3.31 9.03
N PRO A 25 -14.41 3.68 8.98
CA PRO A 25 -13.80 4.66 8.06
C PRO A 25 -13.79 4.19 6.58
N PRO A 26 -13.65 5.14 5.62
CA PRO A 26 -13.57 4.81 4.21
C PRO A 26 -12.34 3.94 3.89
N CYS A 27 -12.48 3.10 2.86
CA CYS A 27 -11.40 2.25 2.36
C CYS A 27 -10.25 3.09 1.81
N ARG A 28 -9.02 2.81 2.25
CA ARG A 28 -7.80 3.37 1.67
C ARG A 28 -7.15 2.36 0.74
N ASN A 29 -6.90 2.76 -0.52
CA ASN A 29 -6.37 1.90 -1.59
C ASN A 29 -7.25 0.67 -1.90
N GLY A 30 -8.56 0.85 -1.79
CA GLY A 30 -9.54 -0.18 -2.11
C GLY A 30 -10.92 0.41 -2.33
N ARG A 31 -11.83 -0.44 -2.80
CA ARG A 31 -13.25 -0.14 -2.99
C ARG A 31 -14.05 -0.72 -1.81
N CYS A 32 -15.00 0.06 -1.30
CA CYS A 32 -15.96 -0.45 -0.33
C CYS A 32 -16.94 -1.43 -1.00
N VAL A 33 -17.08 -2.63 -0.46
CA VAL A 33 -18.07 -3.62 -0.92
C VAL A 33 -19.27 -3.73 0.03
N GLY A 34 -19.28 -2.91 1.09
CA GLY A 34 -20.33 -2.86 2.10
C GLY A 34 -19.89 -3.52 3.40
N SER A 35 -20.66 -3.29 4.47
CA SER A 35 -20.45 -3.90 5.79
C SER A 35 -19.05 -3.67 6.37
N ASN A 36 -18.44 -2.51 6.12
CA ASN A 36 -17.06 -2.18 6.51
C ASN A 36 -15.99 -3.14 5.94
N VAL A 37 -16.29 -3.80 4.81
CA VAL A 37 -15.35 -4.64 4.07
C VAL A 37 -14.83 -3.88 2.85
N CYS A 38 -13.51 -3.88 2.71
CA CYS A 38 -12.83 -3.29 1.56
C CYS A 38 -12.27 -4.37 0.65
N GLU A 39 -12.56 -4.23 -0.65
CA GLU A 39 -11.90 -4.94 -1.72
C GLU A 39 -10.67 -4.12 -2.15
N CYS A 40 -9.49 -4.64 -1.87
CA CYS A 40 -8.24 -3.95 -2.20
C CYS A 40 -8.01 -3.91 -3.72
N TYR A 41 -7.37 -2.84 -4.20
CA TYR A 41 -6.98 -2.75 -5.60
C TYR A 41 -5.88 -3.76 -5.94
N GLU A 42 -5.66 -4.00 -7.23
CA GLU A 42 -4.62 -4.91 -7.70
C GLU A 42 -3.24 -4.54 -7.15
N GLY A 43 -2.51 -5.54 -6.63
CA GLY A 43 -1.23 -5.34 -5.96
C GLY A 43 -1.33 -4.77 -4.54
N TYR A 44 -2.52 -4.72 -3.94
CA TYR A 44 -2.73 -4.40 -2.54
C TYR A 44 -3.42 -5.55 -1.80
N HIS A 45 -3.17 -5.66 -0.49
CA HIS A 45 -3.77 -6.65 0.38
C HIS A 45 -4.32 -6.00 1.65
N VAL A 46 -5.31 -6.63 2.28
CA VAL A 46 -5.91 -6.13 3.52
C VAL A 46 -4.85 -6.11 4.62
N SER A 47 -4.69 -4.96 5.27
CA SER A 47 -3.74 -4.84 6.35
C SER A 47 -4.15 -5.72 7.54
N PRO A 48 -3.21 -6.39 8.23
CA PRO A 48 -3.52 -7.24 9.38
C PRO A 48 -4.11 -6.47 10.58
N GLY A 49 -3.99 -5.14 10.59
CA GLY A 49 -4.48 -4.25 11.65
C GLY A 49 -5.79 -3.52 11.34
N GLY A 50 -6.39 -3.71 10.17
CA GLY A 50 -7.63 -3.01 9.82
C GLY A 50 -8.20 -3.39 8.45
N ASN A 51 -9.49 -3.73 8.45
CA ASN A 51 -10.25 -4.13 7.25
C ASN A 51 -10.44 -2.98 6.25
N ASN A 52 -10.13 -1.74 6.64
CA ASN A 52 -10.32 -0.54 5.86
C ASN A 52 -9.04 -0.01 5.19
N ILE A 53 -7.89 -0.64 5.45
CA ILE A 53 -6.59 -0.20 4.91
C ILE A 53 -6.01 -1.32 4.06
N CYS A 54 -5.79 -1.02 2.78
CA CYS A 54 -5.10 -1.90 1.87
C CYS A 54 -3.63 -1.48 1.76
N GLN A 55 -2.72 -2.38 2.14
CA GLN A 55 -1.28 -2.20 2.06
C GLN A 55 -0.77 -2.67 0.70
N PRO A 56 0.17 -1.94 0.07
CA PRO A 56 0.75 -2.36 -1.19
C PRO A 56 1.62 -3.61 -1.01
N GLU A 57 1.69 -4.42 -2.06
CA GLU A 57 2.56 -5.58 -2.15
C GLU A 57 3.83 -5.22 -2.92
N CYS A 58 4.99 -5.59 -2.38
CA CYS A 58 6.28 -5.38 -3.02
C CYS A 58 7.09 -6.67 -2.95
N SER A 59 7.51 -7.18 -4.11
CA SER A 59 8.30 -8.42 -4.19
C SER A 59 9.72 -8.26 -3.59
N ASN A 60 10.34 -7.09 -3.75
CA ASN A 60 11.71 -6.81 -3.28
C ASN A 60 11.82 -5.40 -2.66
N CYS A 61 11.34 -5.24 -1.42
CA CYS A 61 11.41 -3.97 -0.69
C CYS A 61 11.96 -4.15 0.74
N GLN A 62 12.99 -4.98 0.87
CA GLN A 62 13.71 -5.11 2.13
C GLN A 62 14.45 -3.80 2.43
N ASP A 63 14.38 -3.34 3.68
CA ASP A 63 14.99 -2.08 4.17
C ASP A 63 14.49 -0.80 3.47
N GLY A 64 13.33 -0.88 2.80
CA GLY A 64 12.61 0.25 2.22
C GLY A 64 11.16 0.32 2.70
N ILE A 65 10.44 1.31 2.18
CA ILE A 65 9.01 1.51 2.41
C ILE A 65 8.28 1.22 1.09
N CYS A 66 7.39 0.23 1.11
CA CYS A 66 6.49 -0.06 -0.01
C CYS A 66 5.40 1.02 -0.03
N VAL A 67 5.46 1.95 -0.99
CA VAL A 67 4.52 3.08 -1.08
C VAL A 67 3.41 2.86 -2.11
N ALA A 68 3.63 1.97 -3.06
CA ALA A 68 2.66 1.49 -4.05
C ALA A 68 3.10 0.09 -4.54
N PRO A 69 2.25 -0.66 -5.28
CA PRO A 69 2.58 -2.01 -5.73
C PRO A 69 3.87 -2.02 -6.53
N GLU A 70 4.82 -2.86 -6.13
CA GLU A 70 6.18 -2.94 -6.70
C GLU A 70 7.01 -1.63 -6.65
N VAL A 71 6.50 -0.58 -6.01
CA VAL A 71 7.19 0.70 -5.80
C VAL A 71 7.72 0.76 -4.38
N CYS A 72 9.00 0.42 -4.27
CA CYS A 72 9.79 0.57 -3.05
C CYS A 72 10.52 1.92 -3.05
N VAL A 73 10.36 2.69 -1.98
CA VAL A 73 11.18 3.87 -1.68
C VAL A 73 12.19 3.47 -0.62
N CYS A 74 13.48 3.54 -0.95
CA CYS A 74 14.55 3.27 0.00
C CYS A 74 14.62 4.37 1.07
N GLN A 75 15.08 4.01 2.26
CA GLN A 75 15.29 4.98 3.33
C GLN A 75 16.40 5.98 2.95
N GLU A 76 16.46 7.09 3.66
CA GLU A 76 17.53 8.08 3.47
C GLU A 76 18.91 7.40 3.64
N GLY A 77 19.81 7.65 2.69
CA GLY A 77 21.11 6.97 2.63
C GLY A 77 21.10 5.60 1.94
N TYR A 78 19.95 5.13 1.43
CA TYR A 78 19.85 3.89 0.65
C TYR A 78 19.39 4.18 -0.78
N GLU A 79 19.91 3.41 -1.73
CA GLU A 79 19.58 3.47 -3.15
C GLU A 79 19.17 2.10 -3.70
N LYS A 80 18.36 2.11 -4.75
CA LYS A 80 17.87 0.87 -5.35
C LYS A 80 18.96 0.29 -6.26
N ASN A 81 19.45 -0.91 -5.95
CA ASN A 81 20.39 -1.61 -6.81
C ASN A 81 19.70 -2.16 -8.08
N SER A 82 20.49 -2.75 -8.99
CA SER A 82 19.98 -3.33 -10.25
C SER A 82 18.97 -4.48 -10.06
N SER A 83 18.94 -5.11 -8.89
CA SER A 83 17.99 -6.17 -8.52
C SER A 83 16.71 -5.62 -7.88
N GLY A 84 16.62 -4.31 -7.69
CA GLY A 84 15.48 -3.66 -7.07
C GLY A 84 15.53 -3.58 -5.53
N SER A 85 16.61 -4.07 -4.91
CA SER A 85 16.79 -4.04 -3.45
C SER A 85 17.40 -2.71 -2.99
N CYS A 86 17.00 -2.24 -1.81
CA CYS A 86 17.63 -1.08 -1.19
C CYS A 86 18.99 -1.45 -0.61
N VAL A 87 20.04 -0.82 -1.11
CA VAL A 87 21.41 -0.98 -0.62
C VAL A 87 21.92 0.37 -0.10
N PRO A 88 22.84 0.39 0.88
CA PRO A 88 23.42 1.65 1.35
C PRO A 88 24.08 2.39 0.18
N SER A 89 23.78 3.68 0.04
CA SER A 89 24.42 4.59 -0.91
C SER A 89 25.75 5.02 -0.32
N CYS A 90 26.85 4.62 -0.97
CA CYS A 90 28.19 4.97 -0.54
C CYS A 90 28.62 6.32 -1.10
N ASN A 91 29.37 7.09 -0.31
CA ASN A 91 29.91 8.38 -0.77
C ASN A 91 30.93 8.22 -1.92
N ASP A 92 31.59 7.06 -2.00
CA ASP A 92 32.63 6.74 -2.99
C ASP A 92 32.37 5.38 -3.67
N VAL A 93 32.94 5.20 -4.87
CA VAL A 93 32.89 3.91 -5.59
C VAL A 93 33.81 2.89 -4.93
N CYS A 94 33.24 1.86 -4.30
CA CYS A 94 34.02 0.78 -3.69
C CYS A 94 34.59 -0.17 -4.76
N ILE A 95 35.88 -0.01 -5.11
CA ILE A 95 36.57 -0.93 -6.03
C ILE A 95 37.12 -2.12 -5.23
N GLY A 96 36.51 -3.29 -5.39
CA GLY A 96 36.94 -4.53 -4.73
C GLY A 96 36.48 -4.67 -3.27
N GLY A 97 35.59 -3.80 -2.81
CA GLY A 97 34.95 -3.85 -1.49
C GLY A 97 33.43 -3.78 -1.59
N HIS A 98 32.76 -3.79 -0.44
CA HIS A 98 31.30 -3.63 -0.38
C HIS A 98 30.92 -2.43 0.50
N CYS A 99 29.79 -1.81 0.17
CA CYS A 99 29.24 -0.72 0.96
C CYS A 99 28.54 -1.30 2.21
N ASN A 100 28.96 -0.90 3.40
CA ASN A 100 28.30 -1.29 4.64
C ASN A 100 27.12 -0.35 4.99
N ALA A 101 26.37 -0.69 6.03
CA ALA A 101 25.24 0.13 6.50
C ALA A 101 25.65 1.49 7.12
N GLN A 102 26.96 1.75 7.28
CA GLN A 102 27.52 3.04 7.71
C GLN A 102 27.90 3.93 6.52
N HIS A 103 27.61 3.48 5.28
CA HIS A 103 27.99 4.14 4.02
C HIS A 103 29.51 4.18 3.79
N GLU A 104 30.24 3.21 4.33
CA GLU A 104 31.70 3.06 4.21
C GLU A 104 32.04 1.86 3.33
N CYS A 105 33.11 1.98 2.53
CA CYS A 105 33.68 0.89 1.77
C CYS A 105 34.56 0.01 2.67
N VAL A 106 34.25 -1.28 2.77
CA VAL A 106 35.01 -2.26 3.55
C VAL A 106 35.44 -3.48 2.72
#